data_AF-A0A102D9Z4-F1
#
_entry.id   AF-A0A102D9Z4-F1
#
_cell.length_a   1.000
_cell.length_b   1.000
_cell.length_c   1.000
_cell.angle_alpha   90.00
_cell.angle_beta   90.00
_cell.angle_gamma   90.00
#
_symmetry.space_group_name_H-M   'P 1'
#
loop_
_entity.id
_entity.type
_entity.pdbx_description
1 polymer ?
#
loop_
_entity_poly.entity_id
_entity_poly.type
_entity_poly.pdbx_seq_one_letter_code
_entity_poly.pdbx_strand_id
1 'polypeptide(L)' 'MRPVTRDMLRQVSIVACLAGLATAAVFFVATFNGTPTPQWMPMLIAMVGGFELVQWGQGLWFARSRRRS' A
#
# COMPACT_ATOMS: atom_id res chain seq x y z
N MET A 1 21.61 -2.98 17.33
CA MET A 1 20.29 -2.79 16.68
C MET A 1 19.25 -2.57 17.77
N ARG A 2 18.57 -1.41 17.79
CA ARG A 2 17.47 -1.18 18.74
C ARG A 2 16.28 -2.06 18.33
N PRO A 3 15.58 -2.73 19.27
CA PRO A 3 14.44 -3.56 18.93
C PRO A 3 13.35 -2.67 18.33
N VAL A 4 12.95 -2.99 17.09
CA VAL A 4 11.86 -2.27 16.43
C VAL A 4 10.56 -2.72 17.08
N THR A 5 9.90 -1.80 17.80
CA THR A 5 8.64 -2.05 18.48
C THR A 5 7.54 -2.35 17.45
N ARG A 6 6.64 -3.29 17.76
CA ARG A 6 5.53 -3.69 16.85
C ARG A 6 4.66 -2.51 16.42
N ASP A 7 4.47 -1.52 17.30
CA ASP A 7 3.71 -0.31 16.99
C ASP A 7 4.38 0.56 15.92
N MET A 8 5.71 0.64 15.95
CA MET A 8 6.50 1.39 14.98
C MET A 8 6.43 0.76 13.58
N LEU A 9 6.51 -0.58 13.51
CA LEU A 9 6.28 -1.32 12.25
C LEU A 9 4.87 -1.09 11.70
N ARG A 10 3.86 -1.05 12.56
CA ARG A 10 2.47 -0.81 12.17
C ARG A 10 2.26 0.60 11.62
N GLN A 11 2.85 1.59 12.27
CA GLN A 11 2.77 2.99 11.86
C GLN A 11 3.46 3.22 10.51
N VAL A 12 4.65 2.64 10.32
CA VAL A 12 5.38 2.68 9.04
C VAL A 12 4.57 2.01 7.94
N SER A 13 3.94 0.87 8.21
CA SER A 13 3.09 0.20 7.22
C SER A 13 1.88 1.04 6.82
N ILE A 14 1.23 1.72 7.77
CA ILE A 14 0.08 2.59 7.49
C ILE A 14 0.50 3.82 6.69
N VAL A 15 1.64 4.43 7.02
CA VAL A 15 2.16 5.58 6.28
C VAL A 15 2.59 5.17 4.88
N ALA A 16 3.27 4.03 4.72
CA ALA A 16 3.61 3.47 3.42
C ALA A 16 2.37 3.17 2.58
N CYS A 17 1.29 2.68 3.22
CA CYS A 17 0.00 2.50 2.59
C CYS A 17 -0.56 3.82 2.03
N LEU A 18 -0.72 4.81 2.90
CA LEU A 18 -1.28 6.12 2.52
C LEU A 18 -0.44 6.82 1.45
N ALA A 19 0.89 6.69 1.52
CA ALA A 19 1.80 7.22 0.52
C ALA A 19 1.64 6.51 -0.83
N GLY A 20 1.50 5.18 -0.83
CA GLY A 20 1.22 4.38 -2.03
C GLY A 20 -0.07 4.79 -2.71
N LEU A 21 -1.14 4.89 -1.94
CA LEU A 21 -2.46 5.28 -2.41
C LEU A 21 -2.50 6.73 -2.91
N ALA A 22 -1.84 7.66 -2.22
CA ALA A 22 -1.71 9.04 -2.68
C ALA A 22 -0.93 9.12 -4.01
N THR A 23 0.16 8.37 -4.15
CA THR A 23 0.96 8.34 -5.38
C THR A 23 0.18 7.74 -6.54
N ALA A 24 -0.60 6.68 -6.28
CA ALA A 24 -1.50 6.07 -7.24
C ALA A 24 -2.57 7.06 -7.73
N ALA A 25 -3.23 7.76 -6.80
CA ALA A 25 -4.25 8.75 -7.11
C ALA A 25 -3.69 9.90 -7.95
N VAL A 26 -2.53 10.43 -7.58
CA VAL A 26 -1.85 11.50 -8.32
C VAL A 26 -1.51 11.06 -9.75
N PHE A 27 -1.02 9.83 -9.93
CA PHE A 27 -0.71 9.29 -11.26
C PHE A 27 -1.95 9.09 -12.12
N PHE A 28 -3.04 8.55 -11.56
CA PHE A 28 -4.29 8.42 -12.31
C PHE A 28 -4.85 9.79 -12.71
N VAL A 29 -4.79 10.78 -11.81
CA VAL A 29 -5.19 12.17 -12.12
C VAL A 29 -4.30 12.76 -13.22
N ALA A 30 -2.99 12.58 -13.16
CA ALA A 30 -2.05 13.03 -14.19
C ALA A 30 -2.29 12.33 -15.54
N THR A 31 -2.57 11.03 -15.53
CA THR A 31 -2.86 10.25 -16.74
C THR A 31 -4.18 10.71 -17.37
N PHE A 32 -5.20 10.95 -16.54
CA PHE A 32 -6.50 11.46 -16.98
C PHE A 32 -6.40 12.87 -17.58
N ASN A 33 -5.50 13.70 -17.07
CA ASN A 33 -5.25 15.06 -17.58
C ASN A 33 -4.35 15.09 -18.83
N GLY A 34 -4.00 13.93 -19.40
CA GLY A 34 -3.19 13.83 -20.61
C GLY A 34 -1.71 14.22 -20.44
N THR A 35 -1.24 14.39 -19.19
CA THR A 35 0.17 14.69 -18.95
C THR A 35 1.05 13.48 -19.28
N PRO A 36 2.24 13.68 -19.89
CA PRO A 36 3.14 12.60 -20.24
C PRO A 36 3.68 11.96 -18.96
N THR A 37 3.07 10.85 -18.54
CA THR A 37 3.50 10.08 -17.39
C THR A 37 4.59 9.07 -17.78
N PRO A 38 5.66 8.92 -16.98
CA PRO A 38 6.73 7.96 -17.25
C PRO A 38 6.21 6.51 -17.28
N GLN A 39 6.66 5.70 -18.24
CA GLN A 39 6.20 4.30 -18.42
C GLN A 39 6.47 3.38 -17.21
N TRP A 40 7.44 3.70 -16.36
CA TRP A 40 7.77 2.93 -15.16
C TRP A 40 6.88 3.27 -13.95
N MET A 41 6.21 4.42 -13.96
CA MET A 41 5.41 4.93 -12.86
C MET A 41 4.15 4.06 -12.58
N PRO A 42 3.39 3.55 -13.58
CA PRO A 42 2.30 2.62 -13.29
C PRO A 42 2.77 1.29 -12.72
N MET A 43 3.97 0.82 -13.10
CA MET A 43 4.56 -0.40 -12.55
C MET A 43 4.84 -0.26 -11.05
N LEU A 44 5.42 0.87 -10.63
CA LEU A 44 5.67 1.14 -9.21
C LEU A 44 4.36 1.26 -8.41
N ILE A 45 3.35 1.89 -8.98
CA ILE A 45 2.03 2.01 -8.34
C ILE A 45 1.37 0.64 -8.20
N ALA A 46 1.41 -0.20 -9.23
CA ALA A 46 0.90 -1.56 -9.16
C ALA A 46 1.65 -2.42 -8.14
N MET A 47 2.97 -2.26 -8.02
CA MET A 47 3.76 -2.95 -6.99
C MET A 47 3.39 -2.52 -5.58
N VAL A 48 3.27 -1.21 -5.34
CA VAL A 48 2.92 -0.68 -4.00
C VAL A 48 1.49 -1.04 -3.65
N GLY A 49 0.53 -0.79 -4.55
CA GLY A 49 -0.88 -1.12 -4.33
C GLY A 49 -1.12 -2.63 -4.18
N GLY A 50 -0.40 -3.46 -4.94
CA GLY A 50 -0.43 -4.91 -4.79
C GLY A 50 0.11 -5.38 -3.44
N PHE A 51 1.22 -4.79 -2.97
CA PHE A 51 1.78 -5.09 -1.65
C PHE A 51 0.82 -4.70 -0.52
N GLU A 52 0.17 -3.54 -0.59
CA GLU A 52 -0.84 -3.12 0.39
C GLU A 52 -2.06 -4.05 0.43
N LEU A 53 -2.60 -4.41 -0.74
CA LEU A 53 -3.75 -5.30 -0.84
C LEU A 53 -3.44 -6.70 -0.27
N VAL A 54 -2.22 -7.19 -0.45
CA VAL A 54 -1.77 -8.46 0.15
C VAL A 54 -1.67 -8.34 1.66
N GLN A 55 -1.07 -7.27 2.20
CA GLN A 55 -0.98 -7.08 3.65
C GLN A 55 -2.35 -6.88 4.32
N TRP A 56 -3.22 -6.08 3.69
CA TRP A 56 -4.59 -5.89 4.15
C TRP A 56 -5.41 -7.18 4.06
N GLY A 57 -5.25 -7.92 2.96
CA GLY A 57 -5.84 -9.24 2.74
C GLY A 57 -5.42 -10.24 3.81
N GLN A 58 -4.13 -10.28 4.16
CA GLN A 58 -3.64 -11.10 5.28
C GLN A 58 -4.28 -10.69 6.60
N GLY A 59 -4.36 -9.39 6.89
CA GLY A 59 -5.05 -8.87 8.08
C GLY A 59 -6.52 -9.30 8.17
N LEU A 60 -7.25 -9.24 7.06
CA LEU A 60 -8.63 -9.72 6.96
C LEU A 60 -8.76 -11.22 7.11
N TRP A 61 -7.84 -11.99 6.52
CA TRP A 61 -7.86 -13.45 6.58
C TRP A 61 -7.56 -13.94 8.01
N PHE A 62 -6.59 -13.32 8.68
CA PHE A 62 -6.32 -13.56 10.11
C PHE A 62 -7.49 -13.13 11.01
N ALA A 63 -8.16 -12.01 10.71
CA ALA A 63 -9.35 -11.60 11.44
C ALA A 63 -10.53 -12.57 11.22
N ARG A 64 -10.65 -13.15 10.02
CA ARG A 64 -11.69 -14.11 9.66
C ARG A 64 -11.44 -15.50 10.26
N SER A 65 -10.19 -15.96 10.31
CA SER A 65 -9.84 -17.23 10.96
C SER A 65 -10.04 -17.17 12.47
N ARG A 66 -9.82 -16.01 13.10
CA ARG A 66 -10.09 -15.79 14.53
C ARG A 66 -11.57 -15.81 14.92
N ARG A 67 -12.49 -15.58 13.97
CA ARG A 67 -13.96 -15.67 14.22
C ARG A 67 -14.50 -17.09 14.05
N ARG A 68 -13.68 -18.03 13.59
CA ARG A 68 -14.04 -19.44 13.37
C ARG A 68 -13.53 -20.39 14.46
N SER A 69 -12.82 -19.86 15.46
CA SER A 69 -12.42 -20.55 16.70
C SER A 69 -13.17 -19.94 17.88
#